data_AF-A0A7C6SNF0-F1
#
_entry.id   AF-A0A7C6SNF0-F1
#
_cell.length_a   1.000
_cell.length_b   1.000
_cell.length_c   1.000
_cell.angle_alpha   90.00
_cell.angle_beta   90.00
_cell.angle_gamma   90.00
#
_symmetry.space_group_name_H-M   'P 1'
#
loop_
_entity.id
_entity.type
_entity.pdbx_description
1 polymer ?
#
loop_
_entity_poly.entity_id
_entity_poly.type
_entity_poly.pdbx_seq_one_letter_code
_entity_poly.pdbx_strand_id
1 'polypeptide(L)'
;MDLSGKLILAWLEEDNEQRALFRVRPLLTAQGVFTPEALETLPDEGYLRIVPDRKEQGTFKDRMRSLGQLCVIDLRGNVEKTRPNKNYAPHRGENNRTVVYSDVILRVPEGVVFEVVSDLEDNAPMTPRFCLRNGGRIQGPMDAGTGAPAGEQAAVAPDSHRLFAVQLPDGREKLFFWPDEAAPQPAVEEPPQEVQRLPVAEQPILLPPVAEEPAPEPRSPRVHIPLHEVVERKRRLRDESADAPVPPPAEALQQALDAMWRAEDTRAQAVRQLAAMPDARALMGRQFSPQMKSAAAAALRQELEGMEADRLRLLLETDRLREDSGKLLQQALDRAGERAHKTIADLEQKQQEARGRVAAIQAEEQALLAAREQLLQEIRDAHGVVLARPVGEECAFEEAAQRLYQALQGAGINISEAQAGCLLLLLITCPQVQLDGPGPADSITAARAMAQALGAAVAAFPDEEKDV
;
A
#
# COMPACT_ATOMS: atom_id res chain seq x y z
N MET A 1 -14.31 -0.18 -3.24
CA MET A 1 -13.00 0.39 -3.62
C MET A 1 -11.92 -0.68 -3.45
N ASP A 2 -11.02 -0.86 -4.43
CA ASP A 2 -9.85 -1.75 -4.28
C ASP A 2 -8.60 -0.92 -3.89
N LEU A 3 -8.21 -1.07 -2.63
CA LEU A 3 -7.03 -0.43 -2.02
C LEU A 3 -5.76 -1.29 -2.20
N SER A 4 -5.91 -2.52 -2.67
CA SER A 4 -4.85 -3.53 -2.72
C SER A 4 -3.71 -3.11 -3.64
N GLY A 5 -2.46 -3.30 -3.19
CA GLY A 5 -1.28 -3.13 -4.02
C GLY A 5 -0.92 -1.68 -4.35
N LYS A 6 -1.56 -0.69 -3.72
CA LYS A 6 -1.36 0.74 -3.99
C LYS A 6 -0.65 1.45 -2.86
N LEU A 7 0.05 2.52 -3.23
CA LEU A 7 0.55 3.53 -2.31
C LEU A 7 -0.46 4.68 -2.28
N ILE A 8 -0.95 5.02 -1.10
CA ILE A 8 -2.10 5.92 -0.94
C ILE A 8 -1.72 7.04 0.03
N LEU A 9 -1.89 8.30 -0.39
CA LEU A 9 -1.85 9.44 0.54
C LEU A 9 -3.16 9.44 1.34
N ALA A 10 -3.06 9.65 2.65
CA ALA A 10 -4.21 9.57 3.53
C ALA A 10 -4.13 10.56 4.71
N TRP A 11 -5.31 10.90 5.24
CA TRP A 11 -5.50 11.77 6.40
C TRP A 11 -5.65 10.94 7.67
N LEU A 12 -4.80 11.16 8.66
CA LEU A 12 -4.81 10.50 9.95
C LEU A 12 -5.56 11.35 11.00
N GLU A 13 -6.45 10.70 11.75
CA GLU A 13 -7.21 11.33 12.82
C GLU A 13 -7.27 10.43 14.06
N GLU A 14 -7.14 11.02 15.24
CA GLU A 14 -7.39 10.36 16.53
C GLU A 14 -8.85 10.64 16.94
N ASP A 15 -9.77 9.70 16.66
CA ASP A 15 -11.21 9.90 16.91
C ASP A 15 -11.60 9.67 18.38
N ASN A 16 -10.73 9.01 19.15
CA ASN A 16 -10.93 8.88 20.60
C ASN A 16 -9.60 8.92 21.35
N GLU A 17 -9.27 10.09 21.90
CA GLU A 17 -8.03 10.33 22.65
C GLU A 17 -7.92 9.49 23.93
N GLN A 18 -9.04 9.21 24.60
CA GLN A 18 -9.05 8.45 25.86
C GLN A 18 -8.68 7.00 25.63
N ARG A 19 -9.11 6.43 24.50
CA ARG A 19 -8.88 5.04 24.12
C ARG A 19 -7.73 4.89 23.12
N ALA A 20 -7.09 5.99 22.71
CA ALA A 20 -6.08 6.05 21.66
C ALA A 20 -6.52 5.30 20.40
N LEU A 21 -7.74 5.58 19.94
CA LEU A 21 -8.27 5.04 18.69
C LEU A 21 -7.93 6.01 17.56
N PHE A 22 -7.44 5.43 16.47
CA PHE A 22 -7.07 6.17 15.27
C PHE A 22 -7.88 5.66 14.08
N ARG A 23 -8.17 6.57 13.17
CA ARG A 23 -8.80 6.29 11.88
C ARG A 23 -8.05 7.02 10.77
N VAL A 24 -8.09 6.48 9.57
CA VAL A 24 -7.41 7.04 8.40
C VAL A 24 -8.33 7.10 7.20
N ARG A 25 -8.32 8.23 6.50
CA ARG A 25 -9.12 8.45 5.28
C ARG A 25 -8.23 8.51 4.04
N PRO A 26 -8.39 7.60 3.07
CA PRO A 26 -7.71 7.69 1.78
C PRO A 26 -8.04 9.01 1.06
N LEU A 27 -7.02 9.69 0.53
CA LEU A 27 -7.15 10.96 -0.19
C LEU A 27 -6.87 10.80 -1.69
N LEU A 28 -5.67 10.35 -2.04
CA LEU A 28 -5.27 10.17 -3.45
C LEU A 28 -4.23 9.06 -3.64
N THR A 29 -4.07 8.67 -4.90
CA THR A 29 -3.06 7.73 -5.39
C THR A 29 -2.35 8.33 -6.59
N ALA A 30 -1.27 7.72 -7.06
CA ALA A 30 -0.60 8.10 -8.32
C ALA A 30 -1.57 8.17 -9.51
N GLN A 31 -2.64 7.35 -9.50
CA GLN A 31 -3.63 7.30 -10.58
C GLN A 31 -4.73 8.36 -10.46
N GLY A 32 -4.83 9.07 -9.34
CA GLY A 32 -5.86 10.08 -9.12
C GLY A 32 -6.41 10.14 -7.70
N VAL A 33 -7.26 11.15 -7.50
CA VAL A 33 -8.01 11.41 -6.26
C VAL A 33 -9.14 10.39 -6.11
N PHE A 34 -9.40 9.96 -4.88
CA PHE A 34 -10.56 9.11 -4.63
C PHE A 34 -11.86 9.92 -4.74
N THR A 35 -12.77 9.51 -5.64
CA THR A 35 -14.07 10.19 -5.79
C THR A 35 -14.94 10.00 -4.55
N PRO A 36 -15.87 10.95 -4.27
CA PRO A 36 -16.84 10.81 -3.18
C PRO A 36 -17.60 9.48 -3.25
N GLU A 37 -18.02 9.06 -4.44
CA GLU A 37 -18.71 7.77 -4.69
C GLU A 37 -17.84 6.55 -4.33
N ALA A 38 -16.53 6.63 -4.59
CA ALA A 38 -15.60 5.57 -4.20
C ALA A 38 -15.42 5.55 -2.67
N LEU A 39 -15.38 6.71 -2.02
CA LEU A 39 -15.34 6.85 -0.57
C LEU A 39 -16.66 6.45 0.09
N GLU A 40 -17.81 6.57 -0.58
CA GLU A 40 -19.10 6.07 -0.11
C GLU A 40 -19.14 4.54 -0.04
N THR A 41 -18.30 3.84 -0.80
CA THR A 41 -18.13 2.38 -0.63
C THR A 41 -17.40 2.00 0.68
N LEU A 42 -16.77 2.97 1.36
CA LEU A 42 -16.33 2.89 2.75
C LEU A 42 -17.44 3.51 3.63
N PRO A 43 -18.38 2.71 4.16
CA PRO A 43 -19.55 3.27 4.84
C PRO A 43 -19.18 4.15 6.05
N ASP A 44 -20.06 5.12 6.32
CA ASP A 44 -20.14 5.98 7.51
C ASP A 44 -18.94 6.94 7.76
N GLU A 45 -18.42 7.57 6.69
CA GLU A 45 -17.54 8.78 6.60
C GLU A 45 -16.28 8.61 5.72
N GLY A 46 -16.07 7.44 5.11
CA GLY A 46 -14.92 7.21 4.23
C GLY A 46 -13.60 6.86 4.95
N TYR A 47 -13.68 6.49 6.23
CA TYR A 47 -12.52 6.18 7.07
C TYR A 47 -12.28 4.67 7.26
N LEU A 48 -11.03 4.32 7.54
CA LEU A 48 -10.54 2.99 7.93
C LEU A 48 -10.09 3.03 9.38
N ARG A 49 -10.45 2.02 10.17
CA ARG A 49 -9.99 1.89 11.56
C ARG A 49 -8.57 1.35 11.61
N ILE A 50 -7.67 2.02 12.32
CA ILE A 50 -6.29 1.53 12.49
C ILE A 50 -6.24 0.57 13.68
N VAL A 51 -5.63 -0.59 13.47
CA VAL A 51 -5.41 -1.61 14.50
C VAL A 51 -3.91 -1.83 14.69
N PRO A 52 -3.41 -1.86 15.94
CA PRO A 52 -1.99 -2.13 16.18
C PRO A 52 -1.57 -3.49 15.64
N ASP A 53 -0.49 -3.53 14.87
CA ASP A 53 0.19 -4.77 14.52
C ASP A 53 0.83 -5.41 15.76
N ARG A 54 1.02 -6.74 15.73
CA ARG A 54 1.58 -7.51 16.84
C ARG A 54 2.94 -6.99 17.31
N LYS A 55 3.76 -6.48 16.39
CA LYS A 55 5.12 -5.98 16.70
C LYS A 55 5.11 -4.60 17.36
N GLU A 56 4.00 -3.87 17.31
CA GLU A 56 3.94 -2.45 17.64
C GLU A 56 2.98 -2.12 18.79
N GLN A 57 2.42 -3.13 19.46
CA GLN A 57 1.42 -2.93 20.51
C GLN A 57 1.89 -2.01 21.65
N GLY A 58 3.19 -2.03 21.97
CA GLY A 58 3.77 -1.20 23.04
C GLY A 58 4.07 0.26 22.66
N THR A 59 4.25 0.56 21.37
CA THR A 59 4.67 1.89 20.86
C THR A 59 3.63 2.53 19.93
N PHE A 60 2.52 1.82 19.68
CA PHE A 60 1.49 2.22 18.72
C PHE A 60 1.02 3.66 18.90
N LYS A 61 0.61 4.03 20.12
CA LYS A 61 0.06 5.36 20.43
C LYS A 61 1.05 6.49 20.13
N ASP A 62 2.28 6.36 20.62
CA ASP A 62 3.32 7.38 20.46
C ASP A 62 3.73 7.50 18.99
N ARG A 63 3.83 6.36 18.29
CA ARG A 63 4.14 6.37 16.86
C ARG A 63 3.05 7.05 16.05
N MET A 64 1.78 6.66 16.22
CA MET A 64 0.67 7.25 15.46
C MET A 64 0.59 8.77 15.65
N ARG A 65 0.80 9.27 16.87
CA ARG A 65 0.84 10.72 17.15
C ARG A 65 2.04 11.43 16.53
N SER A 66 3.17 10.75 16.40
CA SER A 66 4.39 11.31 15.78
C SER A 66 4.31 11.47 14.25
N LEU A 67 3.37 10.77 13.59
CA LEU A 67 3.21 10.81 12.13
C LEU A 67 2.67 12.16 11.65
N GLY A 68 1.88 12.85 12.47
CA GLY A 68 1.14 14.05 12.06
C GLY A 68 -0.18 13.71 11.37
N GLN A 69 -0.86 14.72 10.81
CA GLN A 69 -2.18 14.57 10.19
C GLN A 69 -2.12 13.94 8.78
N LEU A 70 -0.99 14.05 8.09
CA LEU A 70 -0.82 13.51 6.74
C LEU A 70 0.10 12.29 6.78
N CYS A 71 -0.33 11.18 6.19
CA CYS A 71 0.40 9.92 6.20
C CYS A 71 0.23 9.16 4.88
N VAL A 72 1.00 8.10 4.68
CA VAL A 72 0.90 7.22 3.51
C VAL A 72 0.56 5.81 3.96
N ILE A 73 -0.40 5.18 3.27
CA ILE A 73 -0.73 3.77 3.41
C ILE A 73 0.00 3.01 2.31
N ASP A 74 0.94 2.14 2.67
CA ASP A 74 1.69 1.30 1.72
C ASP A 74 1.16 -0.13 1.69
N LEU A 75 0.27 -0.41 0.74
CA LEU A 75 -0.30 -1.75 0.53
C LEU A 75 0.41 -2.52 -0.58
N ARG A 76 1.55 -2.02 -1.10
CA ARG A 76 2.35 -2.72 -2.11
C ARG A 76 2.91 -4.01 -1.48
N GLY A 77 2.49 -5.16 -1.99
CA GLY A 77 2.88 -6.48 -1.45
C GLY A 77 2.22 -6.86 -0.11
N ASN A 78 1.37 -6.01 0.47
CA ASN A 78 0.77 -6.20 1.81
C ASN A 78 -0.76 -6.19 1.78
N VAL A 79 -1.37 -6.82 0.77
CA VAL A 79 -2.82 -6.79 0.52
C VAL A 79 -3.65 -7.33 1.70
N GLU A 80 -3.10 -8.30 2.44
CA GLU A 80 -3.75 -8.95 3.59
C GLU A 80 -3.87 -8.03 4.82
N LYS A 81 -3.26 -6.84 4.79
CA LYS A 81 -3.26 -5.87 5.90
C LYS A 81 -4.53 -5.03 5.98
N THR A 82 -5.53 -5.32 5.15
CA THR A 82 -6.88 -4.79 5.27
C THR A 82 -7.88 -5.92 5.51
N ARG A 83 -8.82 -5.72 6.45
CA ARG A 83 -9.86 -6.73 6.73
C ARG A 83 -11.14 -6.09 7.28
N PRO A 84 -12.28 -6.81 7.27
CA PRO A 84 -13.49 -6.35 7.94
C PRO A 84 -13.30 -6.15 9.45
N ASN A 85 -13.88 -5.08 9.98
CA ASN A 85 -13.89 -4.76 11.40
C ASN A 85 -14.91 -5.64 12.14
N LYS A 86 -14.43 -6.51 13.03
CA LYS A 86 -15.30 -7.36 13.86
C LYS A 86 -16.08 -6.56 14.91
N ASN A 87 -15.61 -5.36 15.25
CA ASN A 87 -16.24 -4.48 16.24
C ASN A 87 -17.18 -3.45 15.60
N TYR A 88 -17.44 -3.54 14.28
CA TYR A 88 -18.34 -2.63 13.59
C TYR A 88 -19.73 -2.64 14.24
N ALA A 89 -20.09 -1.51 14.84
CA ALA A 89 -21.32 -1.34 15.57
C ALA A 89 -21.67 0.17 15.60
N PRO A 90 -22.31 0.69 14.54
CA PRO A 90 -22.64 2.11 14.42
C PRO A 90 -23.45 2.63 15.61
N HIS A 91 -24.40 1.82 16.10
CA HIS A 91 -25.20 2.14 17.28
C HIS A 91 -24.41 2.23 18.60
N ARG A 92 -23.17 1.72 18.63
CA ARG A 92 -22.24 1.82 19.78
C ARG A 92 -21.10 2.80 19.52
N GLY A 93 -21.16 3.57 18.43
CA GLY A 93 -20.16 4.58 18.06
C GLY A 93 -18.95 4.06 17.28
N GLU A 94 -18.95 2.79 16.82
CA GLU A 94 -17.93 2.29 15.87
C GLU A 94 -18.51 2.27 14.46
N ASN A 95 -18.20 3.32 13.69
CA ASN A 95 -18.70 3.55 12.34
C ASN A 95 -17.76 3.00 11.25
N ASN A 96 -16.55 2.54 11.59
CA ASN A 96 -15.58 2.10 10.60
C ASN A 96 -15.74 0.60 10.30
N ARG A 97 -16.26 0.24 9.14
CA ARG A 97 -16.52 -1.16 8.74
C ARG A 97 -15.26 -1.95 8.40
N THR A 98 -14.18 -1.28 8.01
CA THR A 98 -12.92 -1.90 7.59
C THR A 98 -11.79 -1.46 8.51
N VAL A 99 -10.86 -2.37 8.81
CA VAL A 99 -9.63 -2.08 9.55
C VAL A 99 -8.40 -2.20 8.67
N VAL A 100 -7.37 -1.44 9.00
CA VAL A 100 -6.02 -1.52 8.45
C VAL A 100 -5.01 -1.67 9.59
N TYR A 101 -3.99 -2.50 9.39
CA TYR A 101 -2.93 -2.65 10.39
C TYR A 101 -1.98 -1.45 10.40
N SER A 102 -1.38 -1.19 11.55
CA SER A 102 -0.57 0.00 11.79
C SER A 102 0.80 0.00 11.10
N ASP A 103 1.32 -1.17 10.73
CA ASP A 103 2.65 -1.35 10.13
C ASP A 103 2.73 -0.88 8.67
N VAL A 104 1.58 -0.79 7.99
CA VAL A 104 1.49 -0.22 6.63
C VAL A 104 1.21 1.29 6.63
N ILE A 105 1.08 1.92 7.81
CA ILE A 105 0.87 3.36 7.96
C ILE A 105 2.22 4.02 8.24
N LEU A 106 2.69 4.78 7.26
CA LEU A 106 4.00 5.39 7.25
C LEU A 106 3.87 6.92 7.25
N ARG A 107 4.91 7.60 7.75
CA ARG A 107 5.08 9.04 7.49
C ARG A 107 5.23 9.23 5.98
N VAL A 108 4.73 10.35 5.46
CA VAL A 108 4.89 10.70 4.03
C VAL A 108 6.39 10.63 3.66
N PRO A 109 6.80 9.71 2.77
CA PRO A 109 8.21 9.59 2.42
C PRO A 109 8.70 10.79 1.61
N GLU A 110 9.96 11.15 1.80
CA GLU A 110 10.62 12.14 0.97
C GLU A 110 10.67 11.65 -0.49
N GLY A 111 10.19 12.46 -1.42
CA GLY A 111 10.27 12.12 -2.85
C GLY A 111 9.01 11.50 -3.46
N VAL A 112 8.02 11.11 -2.66
CA VAL A 112 6.83 10.38 -3.17
C VAL A 112 5.73 11.34 -3.61
N VAL A 113 5.40 12.31 -2.78
CA VAL A 113 4.32 13.27 -3.02
C VAL A 113 4.70 14.59 -2.40
N PHE A 114 4.42 15.66 -3.14
CA PHE A 114 4.80 17.01 -2.78
C PHE A 114 3.55 17.87 -2.69
N GLU A 115 3.37 18.57 -1.58
CA GLU A 115 2.37 19.62 -1.51
C GLU A 115 2.79 20.79 -2.41
N VAL A 116 1.86 21.38 -3.15
CA VAL A 116 2.09 22.58 -3.94
C VAL A 116 1.56 23.78 -3.16
N VAL A 117 2.48 24.65 -2.73
CA VAL A 117 2.20 25.81 -1.86
C VAL A 117 2.38 27.09 -2.67
N SER A 118 1.39 27.98 -2.65
CA SER A 118 1.48 29.29 -3.33
C SER A 118 2.05 30.39 -2.44
N ASP A 119 1.85 30.29 -1.13
CA ASP A 119 2.36 31.24 -0.14
C ASP A 119 2.76 30.48 1.14
N LEU A 120 4.03 30.63 1.53
CA LEU A 120 4.63 29.97 2.69
C LEU A 120 4.22 30.64 4.01
N GLU A 121 3.80 31.90 3.98
CA GLU A 121 3.43 32.64 5.19
C GLU A 121 2.08 32.17 5.73
N ASP A 122 1.12 31.91 4.83
CA ASP A 122 -0.24 31.49 5.19
C ASP A 122 -0.42 29.96 5.23
N ASN A 123 0.41 29.19 4.51
CA ASN A 123 0.27 27.75 4.38
C ASN A 123 1.58 27.00 4.61
N ALA A 124 1.84 26.65 5.87
CA ALA A 124 2.93 25.74 6.20
C ALA A 124 2.72 24.38 5.48
N PRO A 125 3.73 23.87 4.74
CA PRO A 125 3.64 22.60 4.05
C PRO A 125 3.53 21.43 5.06
N MET A 126 2.64 20.49 4.78
CA MET A 126 2.43 19.28 5.56
C MET A 126 3.36 18.14 5.12
N THR A 127 3.83 18.17 3.88
CA THR A 127 4.79 17.21 3.36
C THR A 127 6.23 17.64 3.68
N PRO A 128 7.17 16.69 3.92
CA PRO A 128 8.57 17.03 4.22
C PRO A 128 9.26 17.86 3.12
N ARG A 129 8.84 17.66 1.87
CA ARG A 129 9.24 18.46 0.71
C ARG A 129 8.00 18.96 -0.01
N PHE A 130 8.06 20.15 -0.60
CA PHE A 130 6.95 20.81 -1.27
C PHE A 130 7.39 21.45 -2.59
N CYS A 131 6.45 21.85 -3.43
CA CYS A 131 6.69 22.65 -4.63
C CYS A 131 6.10 24.05 -4.41
N LEU A 132 6.84 25.08 -4.78
CA LEU A 132 6.39 26.46 -4.71
C LEU A 132 5.68 26.84 -6.02
N ARG A 133 4.48 27.40 -5.90
CA ARG A 133 3.71 27.93 -7.02
C ARG A 133 3.78 29.45 -7.03
N ASN A 134 4.50 30.01 -8.00
CA ASN A 134 4.57 31.44 -8.25
C ASN A 134 3.81 31.77 -9.53
N GLY A 135 2.55 32.17 -9.38
CA GLY A 135 1.64 32.45 -10.49
C GLY A 135 1.35 31.20 -11.33
N GLY A 136 1.80 31.21 -12.59
CA GLY A 136 1.65 30.11 -13.55
C GLY A 136 2.83 29.13 -13.60
N ARG A 137 3.75 29.16 -12.63
CA ARG A 137 4.89 28.22 -12.59
C ARG A 137 4.93 27.50 -11.26
N ILE A 138 5.18 26.20 -11.29
CA ILE A 138 5.37 25.35 -10.11
C ILE A 138 6.82 24.84 -10.15
N GLN A 139 7.59 25.09 -9.09
CA GLN A 139 9.00 24.70 -8.99
C GLN A 139 9.26 23.96 -7.67
N GLY A 140 10.08 22.91 -7.72
CA GLY A 140 10.51 22.18 -6.54
C GLY A 140 11.22 20.88 -6.92
N PRO A 141 11.59 20.03 -5.95
CA PRO A 141 11.20 20.12 -4.55
C PRO A 141 11.99 21.16 -3.75
N MET A 142 11.32 21.73 -2.77
CA MET A 142 11.87 22.57 -1.71
C MET A 142 11.74 21.81 -0.38
N ASP A 143 12.68 21.98 0.53
CA ASP A 143 12.64 21.37 1.86
C ASP A 143 11.78 22.19 2.82
N ALA A 144 10.85 21.55 3.53
CA ALA A 144 9.92 22.24 4.44
C ALA A 144 10.61 22.82 5.68
N GLY A 145 11.73 22.25 6.14
CA GLY A 145 12.43 22.71 7.33
C GLY A 145 13.36 23.89 7.08
N THR A 146 13.97 23.94 5.89
CA THR A 146 15.00 24.93 5.53
C THR A 146 14.55 25.93 4.47
N GLY A 147 13.49 25.64 3.71
CA GLY A 147 13.03 26.46 2.59
C GLY A 147 14.00 26.48 1.40
N ALA A 148 14.99 25.59 1.38
CA ALA A 148 15.98 25.49 0.31
C ALA A 148 15.57 24.47 -0.77
N PRO A 149 16.05 24.61 -2.01
CA PRO A 149 15.86 23.59 -3.04
C PRO A 149 16.48 22.25 -2.60
N ALA A 150 15.70 21.17 -2.71
CA ALA A 150 16.06 19.84 -2.27
C ALA A 150 15.83 18.78 -3.36
N GLY A 151 16.92 18.14 -3.80
CA GLY A 151 16.90 17.16 -4.89
C GLY A 151 16.87 17.80 -6.28
N GLU A 152 16.51 16.99 -7.28
CA GLU A 152 16.45 17.43 -8.68
C GLU A 152 15.27 18.39 -8.89
N GLN A 153 15.56 19.59 -9.39
CA GLN A 153 14.55 20.63 -9.57
C GLN A 153 13.71 20.33 -10.82
N ALA A 154 12.42 20.11 -10.60
CA ALA A 154 11.42 19.95 -11.64
C ALA A 154 10.59 21.24 -11.78
N ALA A 155 10.47 21.72 -13.02
CA ALA A 155 9.46 22.69 -13.39
C ALA A 155 8.20 21.92 -13.77
N VAL A 156 7.16 22.01 -12.94
CA VAL A 156 5.89 21.33 -13.18
C VAL A 156 4.96 22.28 -13.93
N ALA A 157 4.45 21.82 -15.09
CA ALA A 157 3.45 22.56 -15.83
C ALA A 157 2.13 22.65 -15.03
N PRO A 158 1.44 23.80 -14.98
CA PRO A 158 0.20 23.96 -14.20
C PRO A 158 -0.95 23.03 -14.59
N ASP A 159 -0.94 22.54 -15.83
CA ASP A 159 -1.89 21.61 -16.42
C ASP A 159 -1.42 20.15 -16.39
N SER A 160 -0.36 19.87 -15.63
CA SER A 160 0.15 18.52 -15.46
C SER A 160 -0.92 17.59 -14.90
N HIS A 161 -1.16 16.47 -15.58
CA HIS A 161 -2.05 15.38 -15.14
C HIS A 161 -1.63 14.73 -13.81
N ARG A 162 -0.46 15.09 -13.29
CA ARG A 162 0.10 14.64 -12.01
C ARG A 162 -0.19 15.60 -10.84
N LEU A 163 -0.92 16.68 -11.12
CA LEU A 163 -1.40 17.63 -10.13
C LEU A 163 -2.83 17.26 -9.72
N PHE A 164 -3.04 17.12 -8.42
CA PHE A 164 -4.29 16.67 -7.85
C PHE A 164 -4.77 17.68 -6.82
N ALA A 165 -5.92 18.32 -7.10
CA ALA A 165 -6.62 19.14 -6.11
C ALA A 165 -7.42 18.22 -5.17
N VAL A 166 -7.18 18.35 -3.87
CA VAL A 166 -7.76 17.48 -2.85
C VAL A 166 -8.41 18.32 -1.77
N GLN A 167 -9.68 18.05 -1.50
CA GLN A 167 -10.36 18.58 -0.34
C GLN A 167 -10.02 17.72 0.88
N LEU A 168 -9.39 18.35 1.86
CA LEU A 168 -9.04 17.72 3.13
C LEU A 168 -10.26 17.67 4.07
N PRO A 169 -10.29 16.73 5.04
CA PRO A 169 -11.38 16.64 6.00
C PRO A 169 -11.58 17.87 6.90
N ASP A 170 -10.57 18.74 7.01
CA ASP A 170 -10.65 20.01 7.73
C ASP A 170 -11.32 21.14 6.93
N GLY A 171 -11.75 20.85 5.69
CA GLY A 171 -12.42 21.78 4.78
C GLY A 171 -11.47 22.59 3.90
N ARG A 172 -10.14 22.43 4.04
CA ARG A 172 -9.17 23.11 3.19
C ARG A 172 -8.98 22.35 1.89
N GLU A 173 -8.82 23.09 0.80
CA GLU A 173 -8.37 22.52 -0.47
C GLU A 173 -6.85 22.69 -0.58
N LYS A 174 -6.14 21.59 -0.84
CA LYS A 174 -4.71 21.57 -1.09
C LYS A 174 -4.39 20.91 -2.42
N LEU A 175 -3.32 21.37 -3.06
CA LEU A 175 -2.85 20.84 -4.32
C LEU A 175 -1.64 19.93 -4.06
N PHE A 176 -1.63 18.73 -4.63
CA PHE A 176 -0.54 17.77 -4.50
C PHE A 176 0.03 17.40 -5.86
N PHE A 177 1.36 17.32 -5.95
CA PHE A 177 2.10 16.85 -7.10
C PHE A 177 2.66 15.46 -6.84
N TRP A 178 2.41 14.53 -7.77
CA TRP A 178 2.91 13.16 -7.71
C TRP A 178 3.83 12.87 -8.91
N PRO A 179 5.17 12.95 -8.77
CA PRO A 179 6.08 12.97 -9.92
C PRO A 179 6.23 11.68 -10.71
N ASP A 180 5.65 10.57 -10.27
CA ASP A 180 5.61 9.28 -10.97
C ASP A 180 6.93 8.89 -11.69
N GLU A 181 7.90 8.47 -10.89
CA GLU A 181 8.97 7.55 -11.23
C GLU A 181 9.21 6.71 -9.96
N ALA A 182 9.41 5.39 -10.10
CA ALA A 182 9.45 4.40 -9.02
C ALA A 182 9.91 4.96 -7.66
N ALA A 183 8.99 5.06 -6.69
CA ALA A 183 9.30 5.51 -5.34
C ALA A 183 10.57 4.78 -4.85
N PRO A 184 11.57 5.49 -4.30
CA PRO A 184 12.80 4.87 -3.84
C PRO A 184 12.44 3.72 -2.90
N GLN A 185 12.93 2.53 -3.24
CA GLN A 185 12.99 1.44 -2.27
C GLN A 185 13.74 2.03 -1.05
N PRO A 186 13.23 1.83 0.18
CA PRO A 186 13.96 2.29 1.35
C PRO A 186 15.38 1.73 1.23
N ALA A 187 16.37 2.63 1.25
CA ALA A 187 17.76 2.23 1.34
C ALA A 187 17.85 1.23 2.47
N VAL A 188 18.29 0.02 2.15
CA VAL A 188 18.70 -0.95 3.16
C VAL A 188 19.78 -0.23 3.95
N GLU A 189 19.44 0.24 5.15
CA GLU A 189 20.44 0.62 6.14
C GLU A 189 21.31 -0.63 6.30
N GLU A 190 22.52 -0.55 5.75
CA GLU A 190 23.55 -1.52 6.05
C GLU A 190 23.67 -1.57 7.58
N PRO A 191 23.45 -2.73 8.21
CA PRO A 191 23.62 -2.82 9.65
C PRO A 191 25.07 -2.47 9.99
N PRO A 192 25.31 -1.72 11.08
CA PRO A 192 26.65 -1.34 11.49
C PRO A 192 27.52 -2.59 11.64
N GLN A 193 28.73 -2.51 11.06
CA GLN A 193 29.75 -3.55 11.05
C GLN A 193 29.86 -4.24 12.41
N GLU A 194 29.45 -5.50 12.44
CA GLU A 194 29.57 -6.36 13.61
C GLU A 194 31.05 -6.68 13.84
N VAL A 195 31.54 -6.26 15.00
CA VAL A 195 32.90 -6.52 15.47
C VAL A 195 33.15 -8.03 15.44
N GLN A 196 34.16 -8.43 14.68
CA GLN A 196 34.63 -9.82 14.55
C GLN A 196 34.70 -10.51 15.93
N ARG A 197 33.87 -11.54 16.12
CA ARG A 197 34.19 -12.64 17.04
C ARG A 197 34.39 -13.91 16.22
N LEU A 198 35.57 -14.49 16.42
CA LEU A 198 36.03 -15.74 15.83
C LEU A 198 35.09 -16.91 16.17
N PRO A 199 35.08 -17.98 15.33
CA PRO A 199 33.99 -18.94 15.28
C PRO A 199 34.10 -19.99 16.39
N VAL A 200 32.99 -20.24 17.09
CA VAL A 200 32.83 -21.41 17.95
C VAL A 200 32.02 -22.46 17.18
N ALA A 201 32.57 -23.67 17.17
CA ALA A 201 32.14 -24.83 16.40
C ALA A 201 30.65 -25.16 16.54
N GLU A 202 30.06 -25.53 15.40
CA GLU A 202 28.70 -26.07 15.26
C GLU A 202 28.54 -27.35 16.09
N GLN A 203 27.53 -27.35 16.97
CA GLN A 203 26.90 -28.58 17.44
C GLN A 203 25.41 -28.51 17.08
N PRO A 204 24.84 -29.53 16.42
CA PRO A 204 23.43 -29.52 16.03
C PRO A 204 22.54 -29.74 17.26
N ILE A 205 21.74 -28.71 17.60
CA ILE A 205 20.63 -28.86 18.54
C ILE A 205 19.45 -29.48 17.78
N LEU A 206 19.12 -30.73 18.11
CA LEU A 206 17.91 -31.41 17.66
C LEU A 206 16.69 -30.77 18.35
N LEU A 207 15.82 -30.13 17.57
CA LEU A 207 14.46 -29.76 17.98
C LEU A 207 13.60 -31.03 18.07
N PRO A 208 12.84 -31.26 19.16
CA PRO A 208 11.82 -32.30 19.20
C PRO A 208 10.57 -31.90 18.37
N PRO A 209 9.78 -32.88 17.89
CA PRO A 209 8.65 -32.63 17.01
C PRO A 209 7.50 -31.92 17.73
N VAL A 210 6.85 -31.01 16.99
CA VAL A 210 5.61 -30.34 17.35
C VAL A 210 4.49 -31.38 17.42
N ALA A 211 3.88 -31.55 18.60
CA ALA A 211 2.61 -32.24 18.75
C ALA A 211 1.48 -31.29 18.30
N GLU A 212 0.62 -31.76 17.39
CA GLU A 212 -0.64 -31.10 17.06
C GLU A 212 -1.54 -31.03 18.31
N GLU A 213 -1.90 -29.83 18.73
CA GLU A 213 -2.97 -29.63 19.73
C GLU A 213 -4.34 -29.95 19.11
N PRO A 214 -5.23 -30.70 19.79
CA PRO A 214 -6.59 -30.90 19.33
C PRO A 214 -7.42 -29.62 19.51
N ALA A 215 -8.41 -29.45 18.62
CA ALA A 215 -9.33 -28.32 18.57
C ALA A 215 -10.08 -28.05 19.90
N PRO A 216 -10.43 -26.78 20.20
CA PRO A 216 -11.06 -26.44 21.47
C PRO A 216 -12.55 -26.81 21.49
N GLU A 217 -12.95 -27.63 22.46
CA GLU A 217 -14.35 -27.86 22.82
C GLU A 217 -14.99 -26.61 23.48
N PRO A 218 -16.33 -26.45 23.36
CA PRO A 218 -17.04 -25.29 23.89
C PRO A 218 -16.98 -25.26 25.43
N ARG A 219 -16.33 -24.22 25.96
CA ARG A 219 -16.20 -23.99 27.41
C ARG A 219 -17.57 -23.64 28.01
N SER A 220 -18.07 -24.49 28.89
CA SER A 220 -19.14 -24.16 29.83
C SER A 220 -18.71 -23.00 30.76
N PRO A 221 -19.67 -22.21 31.29
CA PRO A 221 -19.35 -21.02 32.07
C PRO A 221 -18.59 -21.41 33.34
N ARG A 222 -17.37 -20.88 33.47
CA ARG A 222 -16.53 -21.05 34.67
C ARG A 222 -17.21 -20.36 35.84
N VAL A 223 -17.79 -21.14 36.74
CA VAL A 223 -18.11 -20.68 38.09
C VAL A 223 -16.77 -20.41 38.78
N HIS A 224 -16.51 -19.15 39.12
CA HIS A 224 -15.33 -18.77 39.90
C HIS A 224 -15.47 -19.34 41.31
N ILE A 225 -14.80 -20.47 41.57
CA ILE A 225 -14.59 -20.98 42.93
C ILE A 225 -13.50 -20.10 43.56
N PRO A 226 -13.77 -19.36 44.65
CA PRO A 226 -12.77 -18.54 45.30
C PRO A 226 -11.60 -19.40 45.81
N LEU A 227 -10.38 -18.86 45.72
CA LEU A 227 -9.13 -19.58 46.03
C LEU A 227 -9.12 -20.23 47.42
N HIS A 228 -9.85 -19.67 48.39
CA HIS A 228 -9.94 -20.22 49.75
C HIS A 228 -10.61 -21.61 49.78
N GLU A 229 -11.63 -21.88 48.96
CA GLU A 229 -12.29 -23.18 48.91
C GLU A 229 -11.39 -24.24 48.26
N VAL A 230 -10.59 -23.87 47.26
CA VAL A 230 -9.61 -24.77 46.63
C VAL A 230 -8.50 -25.13 47.61
N VAL A 231 -8.05 -24.16 48.42
CA VAL A 231 -7.02 -24.37 49.45
C VAL A 231 -7.56 -25.21 50.60
N GLU A 232 -8.79 -24.97 51.05
CA GLU A 232 -9.45 -25.82 52.06
C GLU A 232 -9.67 -27.25 51.56
N ARG A 233 -10.09 -27.41 50.30
CA ARG A 233 -10.28 -28.74 49.69
C ARG A 233 -8.96 -29.50 49.57
N LYS A 234 -7.88 -28.83 49.18
CA LYS A 234 -6.53 -29.43 49.16
C LYS A 234 -6.01 -29.75 50.55
N ARG A 235 -6.38 -28.97 51.57
CA ARG A 235 -6.01 -29.23 52.97
C ARG A 235 -6.76 -30.45 53.51
N ARG A 236 -8.07 -30.55 53.25
CA ARG A 236 -8.89 -31.74 53.62
C ARG A 236 -8.39 -33.02 52.96
N LEU A 237 -8.04 -32.99 51.68
CA LEU A 237 -7.47 -34.15 50.97
C LEU A 237 -6.08 -34.57 51.50
N ARG A 238 -5.28 -33.61 52.01
CA ARG A 238 -3.99 -33.90 52.65
C ARG A 238 -4.17 -34.51 54.03
N ASP A 239 -5.10 -33.99 54.81
CA ASP A 239 -5.41 -34.49 56.14
C ASP A 239 -6.04 -35.90 56.05
N GLU A 240 -6.87 -36.18 55.03
CA GLU A 240 -7.43 -37.52 54.75
C GLU A 240 -6.38 -38.55 54.25
N SER A 241 -5.32 -38.11 53.54
CA SER A 241 -4.21 -38.99 53.14
C SER A 241 -3.16 -39.21 54.22
N ALA A 242 -3.08 -38.33 55.22
CA ALA A 242 -2.13 -38.46 56.33
C ALA A 242 -2.54 -39.53 57.35
N ASP A 243 -3.84 -39.86 57.43
CA ASP A 243 -4.41 -40.85 58.35
C ASP A 243 -4.68 -42.23 57.71
N ALA A 244 -4.30 -42.44 56.44
CA ALA A 244 -4.40 -43.76 55.80
C ALA A 244 -3.24 -44.66 56.23
N PRO A 245 -3.48 -45.91 56.72
CA PRO A 245 -2.41 -46.81 57.09
C PRO A 245 -1.55 -47.16 55.87
N VAL A 246 -0.25 -46.85 55.94
CA VAL A 246 0.71 -47.23 54.89
C VAL A 246 0.80 -48.76 54.86
N PRO A 247 0.49 -49.42 53.72
CA PRO A 247 0.56 -50.87 53.65
C PRO A 247 2.01 -51.34 53.86
N PRO A 248 2.22 -52.54 54.42
CA PRO A 248 3.53 -53.16 54.50
C PRO A 248 4.23 -53.13 53.14
N PRO A 249 5.56 -52.95 53.07
CA PRO A 249 6.27 -52.80 51.79
C PRO A 249 6.10 -54.00 50.86
N ALA A 250 5.87 -55.20 51.39
CA ALA A 250 5.54 -56.39 50.60
C ALA A 250 4.15 -56.32 49.95
N GLU A 251 3.15 -55.81 50.67
CA GLU A 251 1.79 -55.61 50.14
C GLU A 251 1.76 -54.45 49.14
N ALA A 252 2.53 -53.39 49.38
CA ALA A 252 2.71 -52.29 48.43
C ALA A 252 3.34 -52.77 47.11
N LEU A 253 4.33 -53.67 47.18
CA LEU A 253 4.94 -54.28 46.00
C LEU A 253 3.95 -55.19 45.25
N GLN A 254 3.17 -56.00 45.97
CA GLN A 254 2.13 -56.83 45.34
C GLN A 254 1.05 -55.99 44.66
N GLN A 255 0.59 -54.93 45.32
CA GLN A 255 -0.37 -53.98 44.74
C GLN A 255 0.19 -53.27 43.51
N ALA A 256 1.48 -52.90 43.52
CA ALA A 256 2.13 -52.31 42.37
C ALA A 256 2.26 -53.28 41.20
N LEU A 257 2.63 -54.55 41.45
CA LEU A 257 2.71 -55.59 40.43
C LEU A 257 1.34 -55.91 39.84
N ASP A 258 0.30 -55.99 40.67
CA ASP A 258 -1.09 -56.19 40.22
C ASP A 258 -1.60 -55.02 39.39
N ALA A 259 -1.29 -53.78 39.80
CA ALA A 259 -1.63 -52.57 39.06
C ALA A 259 -0.92 -52.54 37.70
N MET A 260 0.37 -52.87 37.67
CA MET A 260 1.16 -52.97 36.44
C MET A 260 0.63 -54.03 35.48
N TRP A 261 0.12 -55.16 36.01
CA TRP A 261 -0.38 -56.26 35.19
C TRP A 261 -1.78 -56.00 34.61
N ARG A 262 -2.60 -55.17 35.29
CA ARG A 262 -3.95 -54.78 34.83
C ARG A 262 -3.94 -53.77 33.68
N ALA A 263 -2.97 -52.86 33.65
CA ALA A 263 -2.85 -51.89 32.57
C ALA A 263 -2.07 -52.50 31.38
N GLU A 264 -2.68 -52.47 30.21
CA GLU A 264 -2.19 -53.16 29.02
C GLU A 264 -0.84 -52.61 28.52
N ASP A 265 -0.70 -51.28 28.50
CA ASP A 265 0.53 -50.59 28.10
C ASP A 265 1.68 -50.86 29.06
N THR A 266 1.44 -50.80 30.38
CA THR A 266 2.47 -51.05 31.41
C THR A 266 2.87 -52.52 31.45
N ARG A 267 1.91 -53.44 31.21
CA ARG A 267 2.18 -54.87 31.06
C ARG A 267 3.06 -55.13 29.84
N ALA A 268 2.71 -54.56 28.68
CA ALA A 268 3.50 -54.71 27.45
C ALA A 268 4.92 -54.15 27.63
N GLN A 269 5.05 -53.00 28.28
CA GLN A 269 6.35 -52.39 28.58
C GLN A 269 7.18 -53.24 29.55
N ALA A 270 6.59 -53.74 30.63
CA ALA A 270 7.28 -54.61 31.59
C ALA A 270 7.75 -55.92 30.95
N VAL A 271 6.93 -56.53 30.10
CA VAL A 271 7.30 -57.75 29.34
C VAL A 271 8.42 -57.45 28.35
N ARG A 272 8.41 -56.31 27.65
CA ARG A 272 9.52 -55.90 26.76
C ARG A 272 10.83 -55.72 27.53
N GLN A 273 10.79 -55.11 28.71
CA GLN A 273 11.97 -54.90 29.55
C GLN A 273 12.52 -56.22 30.10
N LEU A 274 11.64 -57.14 30.52
CA LEU A 274 12.03 -58.49 30.93
C LEU A 274 12.61 -59.33 29.78
N ALA A 275 12.06 -59.18 28.56
CA ALA A 275 12.57 -59.85 27.37
C ALA A 275 13.92 -59.29 26.88
N ALA A 276 14.24 -58.04 27.21
CA ALA A 276 15.52 -57.41 26.92
C ALA A 276 16.65 -57.89 27.86
N MET A 277 16.31 -58.46 29.03
CA MET A 277 17.29 -59.04 29.95
C MET A 277 17.70 -60.46 29.49
N PRO A 278 19.00 -60.73 29.23
CA PRO A 278 19.47 -62.01 28.69
C PRO A 278 19.12 -63.22 29.57
N ASP A 279 19.28 -63.08 30.89
CA ASP A 279 19.05 -64.16 31.85
C ASP A 279 17.57 -64.45 32.05
N ALA A 280 16.73 -63.41 32.09
CA ALA A 280 15.28 -63.56 32.14
C ALA A 280 14.74 -64.20 30.86
N ARG A 281 15.29 -63.86 29.68
CA ARG A 281 14.94 -64.52 28.41
C ARG A 281 15.29 -66.01 28.41
N ALA A 282 16.44 -66.38 28.97
CA ALA A 282 16.84 -67.78 29.11
C ALA A 282 15.95 -68.56 30.09
N LEU A 283 15.54 -67.94 31.20
CA LEU A 283 14.61 -68.53 32.18
C LEU A 283 13.19 -68.69 31.61
N MET A 284 12.67 -67.66 30.95
CA MET A 284 11.38 -67.72 30.24
C MET A 284 11.38 -68.82 29.18
N GLY A 285 12.46 -68.91 28.37
CA GLY A 285 12.61 -69.95 27.37
C GLY A 285 12.66 -71.39 27.91
N ARG A 286 13.11 -71.58 29.16
CA ARG A 286 13.11 -72.87 29.87
C ARG A 286 11.76 -73.22 30.51
N GLN A 287 10.99 -72.22 30.95
CA GLN A 287 9.71 -72.42 31.61
C GLN A 287 8.52 -72.53 30.64
N PHE A 288 8.63 -72.00 29.42
CA PHE A 288 7.58 -72.18 28.43
C PHE A 288 7.57 -73.62 27.88
N SER A 289 6.44 -74.30 28.05
CA SER A 289 6.20 -75.60 27.43
C SER A 289 6.24 -75.50 25.90
N PRO A 290 6.55 -76.59 25.17
CA PRO A 290 6.53 -76.59 23.71
C PRO A 290 5.16 -76.18 23.13
N GLN A 291 4.07 -76.45 23.84
CA GLN A 291 2.72 -75.99 23.47
C GLN A 291 2.58 -74.47 23.59
N MET A 292 3.10 -73.86 24.66
CA MET A 292 3.09 -72.39 24.82
C MET A 292 3.94 -71.68 23.78
N LYS A 293 5.08 -72.27 23.38
CA LYS A 293 5.92 -71.75 22.28
C LYS A 293 5.19 -71.82 20.94
N SER A 294 4.44 -72.89 20.68
CA SER A 294 3.61 -73.03 19.49
C SER A 294 2.46 -72.02 19.48
N ALA A 295 1.80 -71.80 20.62
CA ALA A 295 0.72 -70.82 20.75
C ALA A 295 1.22 -69.38 20.56
N ALA A 296 2.38 -69.04 21.13
CA ALA A 296 3.02 -67.74 20.93
C ALA A 296 3.46 -67.53 19.47
N ALA A 297 4.00 -68.56 18.81
CA ALA A 297 4.34 -68.49 17.39
C ALA A 297 3.10 -68.34 16.49
N ALA A 298 1.98 -68.96 16.84
CA ALA A 298 0.70 -68.79 16.14
C ALA A 298 0.14 -67.37 16.33
N ALA A 299 0.18 -66.82 17.56
CA ALA A 299 -0.26 -65.46 17.84
C ALA A 299 0.58 -64.42 17.07
N LEU A 300 1.91 -64.58 17.04
CA LEU A 300 2.80 -63.70 16.26
C LEU A 300 2.53 -63.79 14.75
N ARG A 301 2.20 -64.97 14.22
CA ARG A 301 1.80 -65.13 12.81
C ARG A 301 0.48 -64.43 12.52
N GLN A 302 -0.49 -64.55 13.43
CA GLN A 302 -1.78 -63.86 13.29
C GLN A 302 -1.63 -62.33 13.34
N GLU A 303 -0.78 -61.80 14.22
CA GLU A 303 -0.46 -60.37 14.25
C GLU A 303 0.26 -59.93 12.97
N LEU A 304 1.17 -60.75 12.45
CA LEU A 304 1.87 -60.47 11.20
C LEU A 304 0.92 -60.48 9.99
N GLU A 305 0.01 -61.45 9.90
CA GLU A 305 -1.06 -61.48 8.90
C GLU A 305 -1.98 -60.26 9.01
N GLY A 306 -2.29 -59.82 10.24
CA GLY A 306 -3.03 -58.59 10.50
C GLY A 306 -2.30 -57.34 9.98
N MET A 307 -1.01 -57.21 10.30
CA MET A 307 -0.18 -56.11 9.80
C MET A 307 -0.01 -56.14 8.28
N GLU A 308 0.08 -57.32 7.67
CA GLU A 308 0.12 -57.47 6.21
C GLU A 308 -1.20 -57.03 5.56
N ALA A 309 -2.34 -57.38 6.15
CA ALA A 309 -3.65 -56.92 5.70
C ALA A 309 -3.79 -55.38 5.82
N ASP A 310 -3.34 -54.80 6.93
CA ASP A 310 -3.34 -53.34 7.13
C ASP A 310 -2.42 -52.63 6.15
N ARG A 311 -1.23 -53.18 5.87
CA ARG A 311 -0.32 -52.65 4.85
C ARG A 311 -0.95 -52.66 3.47
N LEU A 312 -1.58 -53.78 3.07
CA LEU A 312 -2.25 -53.87 1.76
C LEU A 312 -3.40 -52.88 1.65
N ARG A 313 -4.17 -52.71 2.74
CA ARG A 313 -5.24 -51.71 2.81
C ARG A 313 -4.70 -50.29 2.61
N LEU A 314 -3.62 -49.93 3.30
CA LEU A 314 -2.98 -48.62 3.16
C LEU A 314 -2.43 -48.40 1.76
N LEU A 315 -1.85 -49.42 1.13
CA LEU A 315 -1.38 -49.31 -0.27
C LEU A 315 -2.53 -49.01 -1.23
N LEU A 316 -3.63 -49.75 -1.13
CA LEU A 316 -4.83 -49.51 -1.94
C LEU A 316 -5.42 -48.11 -1.70
N GLU A 317 -5.41 -47.64 -0.45
CA GLU A 317 -5.84 -46.28 -0.11
C GLU A 317 -4.92 -45.23 -0.73
N THR A 318 -3.60 -45.42 -0.66
CA THR A 318 -2.64 -44.49 -1.30
C THR A 318 -2.79 -44.47 -2.82
N ASP A 319 -3.07 -45.60 -3.45
CA ASP A 319 -3.28 -45.66 -4.90
C ASP A 319 -4.59 -44.95 -5.30
N ARG A 320 -5.67 -45.15 -4.54
CA ARG A 320 -6.93 -44.40 -4.72
C ARG A 320 -6.73 -42.89 -4.57
N LEU A 321 -6.04 -42.46 -3.52
CA LEU A 321 -5.75 -41.04 -3.29
C LEU A 321 -4.91 -40.44 -4.42
N ARG A 322 -3.96 -41.19 -4.98
CA ARG A 322 -3.18 -40.76 -6.15
C ARG A 322 -4.04 -40.60 -7.39
N GLU A 323 -4.92 -41.55 -7.67
CA GLU A 323 -5.85 -41.46 -8.80
C GLU A 323 -6.81 -40.27 -8.65
N ASP A 324 -7.37 -40.07 -7.46
CA ASP A 324 -8.30 -38.98 -7.20
C ASP A 324 -7.60 -37.62 -7.25
N SER A 325 -6.37 -37.53 -6.73
CA SER A 325 -5.53 -36.33 -6.88
C SER A 325 -5.24 -36.02 -8.35
N GLY A 326 -4.90 -37.03 -9.16
CA GLY A 326 -4.69 -36.89 -10.59
C GLY A 326 -5.94 -36.38 -11.33
N LYS A 327 -7.12 -36.92 -11.01
CA LYS A 327 -8.39 -36.46 -11.58
C LYS A 327 -8.71 -35.02 -11.19
N LEU A 328 -8.50 -34.64 -9.93
CA LEU A 328 -8.72 -33.27 -9.46
C LEU A 328 -7.77 -32.28 -10.14
N LEU A 329 -6.50 -32.65 -10.31
CA LEU A 329 -5.53 -31.83 -11.03
C LEU A 329 -5.94 -31.64 -12.49
N GLN A 330 -6.37 -32.70 -13.18
CA GLN A 330 -6.83 -32.60 -14.56
C GLN A 330 -8.05 -31.67 -14.67
N GLN A 331 -9.04 -31.83 -13.80
CA GLN A 331 -10.23 -30.96 -13.77
C GLN A 331 -9.87 -29.49 -13.48
N ALA A 332 -8.87 -29.25 -12.62
CA ALA A 332 -8.39 -27.90 -12.34
C ALA A 332 -7.70 -27.29 -13.56
N LEU A 333 -6.87 -28.05 -14.28
CA LEU A 333 -6.20 -27.64 -15.51
C LEU A 333 -7.23 -27.33 -16.61
N ASP A 334 -8.22 -28.19 -16.82
CA ASP A 334 -9.25 -28.01 -17.84
C ASP A 334 -10.06 -26.73 -17.56
N ARG A 335 -10.50 -26.52 -16.31
CA ARG A 335 -11.21 -25.29 -15.90
C ARG A 335 -10.34 -24.04 -16.03
N ALA A 336 -9.06 -24.12 -15.70
CA ALA A 336 -8.13 -23.01 -15.88
C ALA A 336 -7.95 -22.70 -17.37
N GLY A 337 -7.84 -23.73 -18.21
CA GLY A 337 -7.78 -23.61 -19.66
C GLY A 337 -9.03 -22.93 -20.23
N GLU A 338 -10.22 -23.40 -19.89
CA GLU A 338 -11.48 -22.79 -20.34
C GLU A 338 -11.61 -21.32 -19.93
N ARG A 339 -11.23 -20.99 -18.69
CA ARG A 339 -11.22 -19.59 -18.20
C ARG A 339 -10.24 -18.75 -19.01
N ALA A 340 -9.03 -19.24 -19.24
CA ALA A 340 -8.02 -18.53 -20.02
C ALA A 340 -8.49 -18.27 -21.45
N HIS A 341 -9.05 -19.28 -22.13
CA HIS A 341 -9.58 -19.13 -23.49
C HIS A 341 -10.72 -18.10 -23.54
N LYS A 342 -11.65 -18.14 -22.58
CA LYS A 342 -12.73 -17.16 -22.49
C LYS A 342 -12.18 -15.75 -22.29
N THR A 343 -11.23 -15.56 -21.39
CA THR A 343 -10.62 -14.25 -21.15
C THR A 343 -9.88 -13.71 -22.37
N ILE A 344 -9.19 -14.59 -23.12
CA ILE A 344 -8.50 -14.19 -24.36
C ILE A 344 -9.53 -13.74 -25.40
N ALA A 345 -10.60 -14.51 -25.62
CA ALA A 345 -11.65 -14.14 -26.55
C ALA A 345 -12.34 -12.80 -26.18
N ASP A 346 -12.63 -12.59 -24.90
CA ASP A 346 -13.22 -11.33 -24.41
C ASP A 346 -12.25 -10.14 -24.62
N LEU A 347 -10.94 -10.35 -24.44
CA LEU A 347 -9.92 -9.32 -24.65
C LEU A 347 -9.73 -9.00 -26.14
N GLU A 348 -9.74 -10.01 -27.01
CA GLU A 348 -9.66 -9.84 -28.47
C GLU A 348 -10.87 -9.06 -29.00
N GLN A 349 -12.08 -9.36 -28.50
CA GLN A 349 -13.27 -8.60 -28.84
C GLN A 349 -13.14 -7.13 -28.43
N LYS A 350 -12.74 -6.87 -27.18
CA LYS A 350 -12.54 -5.50 -26.69
C LYS A 350 -11.47 -4.74 -27.47
N GLN A 351 -10.38 -5.42 -27.85
CA GLN A 351 -9.34 -4.82 -28.68
C GLN A 351 -9.89 -4.42 -30.06
N GLN A 352 -10.72 -5.28 -30.65
CA GLN A 352 -11.33 -5.00 -31.95
C GLN A 352 -12.32 -3.84 -31.88
N GLU A 353 -13.14 -3.77 -30.82
CA GLU A 353 -14.05 -2.65 -30.57
C GLU A 353 -13.29 -1.33 -30.37
N ALA A 354 -12.21 -1.34 -29.58
CA ALA A 354 -11.38 -0.16 -29.36
C ALA A 354 -10.72 0.31 -30.67
N ARG A 355 -10.20 -0.60 -31.49
CA ARG A 355 -9.65 -0.28 -32.82
C ARG A 355 -10.70 0.35 -33.73
N GLY A 356 -11.93 -0.17 -33.72
CA GLY A 356 -13.05 0.40 -34.47
C GLY A 356 -13.37 1.83 -34.04
N ARG A 357 -13.38 2.11 -32.72
CA ARG A 357 -13.61 3.47 -32.19
C ARG A 357 -12.50 4.44 -32.58
N VAL A 358 -11.24 4.03 -32.50
CA VAL A 358 -10.10 4.86 -32.91
C VAL A 358 -10.20 5.20 -34.40
N ALA A 359 -10.51 4.22 -35.26
CA ALA A 359 -10.69 4.46 -36.69
C ALA A 359 -11.85 5.43 -36.98
N ALA A 360 -12.95 5.35 -36.22
CA ALA A 360 -14.08 6.27 -36.35
C ALA A 360 -13.70 7.72 -35.96
N ILE A 361 -12.98 7.89 -34.84
CA ILE A 361 -12.51 9.21 -34.39
C ILE A 361 -11.53 9.80 -35.40
N GLN A 362 -10.61 9.00 -35.95
CA GLN A 362 -9.67 9.45 -36.98
C GLN A 362 -10.39 9.89 -38.26
N ALA A 363 -11.45 9.20 -38.66
CA ALA A 363 -12.26 9.59 -39.81
C ALA A 363 -13.01 10.92 -39.56
N GLU A 364 -13.52 11.12 -38.34
CA GLU A 364 -14.18 12.37 -37.93
C GLU A 364 -13.18 13.53 -37.89
N GLU A 365 -11.99 13.32 -37.33
CA GLU A 365 -10.90 14.30 -37.33
C GLU A 365 -10.52 14.73 -38.76
N GLN A 366 -10.34 13.77 -39.66
CA GLN A 366 -10.04 14.06 -41.07
C GLN A 366 -11.16 14.87 -41.74
N ALA A 367 -12.42 14.56 -41.44
CA ALA A 367 -13.56 15.30 -41.96
C ALA A 367 -13.59 16.75 -41.43
N LEU A 368 -13.31 16.95 -40.14
CA LEU A 368 -13.24 18.28 -39.52
C LEU A 368 -12.06 19.10 -40.04
N LEU A 369 -10.90 18.48 -40.26
CA LEU A 369 -9.74 19.14 -40.87
C LEU A 369 -10.04 19.60 -42.30
N ALA A 370 -10.67 18.74 -43.12
CA ALA A 370 -11.10 19.11 -44.46
C ALA A 370 -12.13 20.25 -44.44
N ALA A 371 -13.10 20.21 -43.53
CA ALA A 371 -14.08 21.28 -43.35
C ALA A 371 -13.43 22.60 -42.91
N ARG A 372 -12.45 22.55 -42.00
CA ARG A 372 -11.66 23.72 -41.57
C ARG A 372 -10.89 24.32 -42.73
N GLU A 373 -10.23 23.50 -43.55
CA GLU A 373 -9.49 23.98 -44.72
C GLU A 373 -10.40 24.66 -45.74
N GLN A 374 -11.58 24.10 -45.98
CA GLN A 374 -12.60 24.70 -46.84
C GLN A 374 -13.04 26.07 -46.29
N LEU A 375 -13.35 26.18 -45.00
CA LEU A 375 -13.71 27.45 -44.36
C LEU A 375 -12.57 28.48 -44.44
N LEU A 376 -11.33 28.06 -44.24
CA LEU A 376 -10.16 28.95 -44.39
C LEU A 376 -9.99 29.44 -45.83
N GLN A 377 -10.37 28.65 -46.82
CA GLN A 377 -10.36 29.05 -48.22
C GLN A 377 -11.48 30.08 -48.49
N GLU A 378 -12.70 29.81 -48.01
CA GLU A 378 -13.83 30.75 -48.12
C GLU A 378 -13.53 32.10 -47.43
N ILE A 379 -12.87 32.08 -46.28
CA ILE A 379 -12.44 33.30 -45.57
C ILE A 379 -11.36 34.05 -46.35
N ARG A 380 -10.41 33.35 -46.99
CA ARG A 380 -9.37 33.98 -47.84
C ARG A 380 -9.99 34.66 -49.06
N ASP A 381 -10.98 34.03 -49.66
CA ASP A 381 -11.67 34.54 -50.84
C ASP A 381 -12.59 35.74 -50.48
N ALA A 382 -13.10 35.77 -49.24
CA ALA A 382 -13.80 36.91 -48.65
C ALA A 382 -12.82 38.05 -48.30
N HIS A 383 -12.62 38.97 -49.25
CA HIS A 383 -11.78 40.15 -49.05
C HIS A 383 -12.30 41.00 -47.87
N GLY A 384 -11.52 41.11 -46.79
CA GLY A 384 -11.79 42.01 -45.66
C GLY A 384 -11.81 41.39 -44.26
N VAL A 385 -11.64 40.06 -44.13
CA VAL A 385 -11.54 39.42 -42.81
C VAL A 385 -10.07 39.35 -42.38
N VAL A 386 -9.66 40.26 -41.48
CA VAL A 386 -8.39 40.14 -40.77
C VAL A 386 -8.58 39.04 -39.73
N LEU A 387 -8.06 37.84 -40.02
CA LEU A 387 -7.86 36.83 -38.99
C LEU A 387 -7.03 37.49 -37.88
N ALA A 388 -7.55 37.51 -36.65
CA ALA A 388 -6.78 37.95 -35.50
C ALA A 388 -5.43 37.22 -35.54
N ARG A 389 -4.33 37.99 -35.57
CA ARG A 389 -2.97 37.43 -35.59
C ARG A 389 -2.85 36.48 -34.39
N PRO A 390 -2.28 35.27 -34.56
CA PRO A 390 -2.11 34.33 -33.46
C PRO A 390 -1.36 35.03 -32.32
N VAL A 391 -1.97 35.03 -31.13
CA VAL A 391 -1.30 35.45 -29.91
C VAL A 391 -0.26 34.38 -29.59
N GLY A 392 1.02 34.77 -29.56
CA GLY A 392 2.11 33.88 -29.13
C GLY A 392 2.60 32.87 -30.18
N GLU A 393 2.98 33.33 -31.37
CA GLU A 393 3.88 32.53 -32.21
C GLU A 393 5.27 32.46 -31.58
N GLU A 394 5.78 31.24 -31.36
CA GLU A 394 7.18 31.02 -31.03
C GLU A 394 8.05 31.56 -32.16
N CYS A 395 8.94 32.50 -31.85
CA CYS A 395 9.89 33.06 -32.80
C CYS A 395 11.26 33.21 -32.17
N ALA A 396 12.30 33.13 -33.01
CA ALA A 396 13.67 33.35 -32.56
C ALA A 396 13.86 34.78 -32.05
N PHE A 397 14.77 34.97 -31.09
CA PHE A 397 15.02 36.27 -30.48
C PHE A 397 15.42 37.33 -31.51
N GLU A 398 16.26 36.96 -32.47
CA GLU A 398 16.72 37.83 -33.56
C GLU A 398 15.56 38.28 -34.45
N GLU A 399 14.63 37.37 -34.75
CA GLU A 399 13.44 37.71 -35.55
C GLU A 399 12.51 38.64 -34.79
N ALA A 400 12.28 38.39 -33.49
CA ALA A 400 11.47 39.26 -32.66
C ALA A 400 12.09 40.66 -32.50
N ALA A 401 13.41 40.73 -32.30
CA ALA A 401 14.15 42.00 -32.21
C ALA A 401 14.06 42.78 -33.53
N GLN A 402 14.16 42.10 -34.66
CA GLN A 402 14.06 42.72 -35.97
C GLN A 402 12.64 43.23 -36.28
N ARG A 403 11.60 42.48 -35.88
CA ARG A 403 10.20 42.95 -35.97
C ARG A 403 9.97 44.19 -35.11
N LEU A 404 10.50 44.19 -33.89
CA LEU A 404 10.41 45.32 -32.97
C LEU A 404 11.12 46.56 -33.53
N TYR A 405 12.32 46.38 -34.08
CA TYR A 405 13.08 47.44 -34.76
C TYR A 405 12.28 48.06 -35.92
N GLN A 406 11.73 47.24 -36.81
CA GLN A 406 10.95 47.72 -37.96
C GLN A 406 9.67 48.46 -37.53
N ALA A 407 8.98 47.96 -36.50
CA ALA A 407 7.77 48.59 -35.99
C ALA A 407 8.04 49.97 -35.37
N LEU A 408 9.12 50.08 -34.57
CA LEU A 408 9.52 51.34 -33.96
C LEU A 408 10.00 52.36 -35.00
N GLN A 409 10.78 51.93 -36.00
CA GLN A 409 11.16 52.80 -37.11
C GLN A 409 9.95 53.25 -37.94
N GLY A 410 9.00 52.35 -38.20
CA GLY A 410 7.76 52.68 -38.89
C GLY A 410 6.89 53.68 -38.13
N ALA A 411 6.99 53.71 -36.80
CA ALA A 411 6.36 54.70 -35.93
C ALA A 411 7.16 56.02 -35.81
N GLY A 412 8.26 56.17 -36.55
CA GLY A 412 9.10 57.37 -36.54
C GLY A 412 10.08 57.47 -35.35
N ILE A 413 10.27 56.38 -34.61
CA ILE A 413 11.15 56.34 -33.44
C ILE A 413 12.56 55.97 -33.88
N ASN A 414 13.52 56.85 -33.57
CA ASN A 414 14.92 56.64 -33.91
C ASN A 414 15.56 55.63 -32.93
N ILE A 415 15.68 54.38 -33.36
CA ILE A 415 16.29 53.29 -32.61
C ILE A 415 17.21 52.47 -33.53
N SER A 416 18.31 51.93 -32.99
CA SER A 416 19.17 50.98 -33.70
C SER A 416 18.71 49.53 -33.47
N GLU A 417 19.13 48.62 -34.34
CA GLU A 417 18.81 47.18 -34.22
C GLU A 417 19.28 46.59 -32.89
N ALA A 418 20.48 46.97 -32.42
CA ALA A 418 21.00 46.56 -31.12
C ALA A 418 20.17 47.12 -29.95
N GLN A 419 19.69 48.36 -30.06
CA GLN A 419 18.81 48.96 -29.04
C GLN A 419 17.44 48.30 -28.99
N ALA A 420 16.89 47.89 -30.15
CA ALA A 420 15.65 47.11 -30.20
C ALA A 420 15.82 45.73 -29.53
N GLY A 421 16.96 45.07 -29.75
CA GLY A 421 17.31 43.84 -29.03
C GLY A 421 17.38 44.03 -27.51
N CYS A 422 18.05 45.10 -27.04
CA CYS A 422 18.09 45.44 -25.62
C CYS A 422 16.70 45.74 -25.04
N LEU A 423 15.85 46.45 -25.78
CA LEU A 423 14.48 46.75 -25.38
C LEU A 423 13.65 45.46 -25.28
N LEU A 424 13.80 44.54 -26.23
CA LEU A 424 13.14 43.23 -26.18
C LEU A 424 13.59 42.43 -24.95
N LEU A 425 14.89 42.45 -24.63
CA LEU A 425 15.39 41.83 -23.40
C LEU A 425 14.73 42.42 -22.16
N LEU A 426 14.62 43.75 -22.06
CA LEU A 426 13.94 44.41 -20.95
C LEU A 426 12.46 44.01 -20.83
N LEU A 427 11.76 43.86 -21.95
CA LEU A 427 10.36 43.39 -21.93
C LEU A 427 10.22 41.94 -21.48
N ILE A 428 11.23 41.11 -21.74
CA ILE A 428 11.23 39.69 -21.33
C ILE A 428 11.62 39.55 -19.85
N THR A 429 12.57 40.35 -19.37
CA THR A 429 13.13 40.21 -18.03
C THR A 429 12.38 41.03 -16.98
N CYS A 430 11.76 42.15 -17.37
CA CYS A 430 11.08 43.04 -16.44
C CYS A 430 9.55 42.91 -16.58
N PRO A 431 8.82 42.74 -15.45
CA PRO A 431 7.36 42.66 -15.48
C PRO A 431 6.69 43.98 -15.85
N GLN A 432 7.41 45.10 -15.74
CA GLN A 432 6.95 46.43 -16.11
C GLN A 432 8.10 47.21 -16.74
N VAL A 433 7.82 47.84 -17.89
CA VAL A 433 8.74 48.73 -18.59
C VAL A 433 8.03 50.08 -18.79
N GLN A 434 8.67 51.15 -18.34
CA GLN A 434 8.18 52.52 -18.53
C GLN A 434 8.91 53.15 -19.71
N LEU A 435 8.15 53.78 -20.61
CA LEU A 435 8.68 54.54 -21.73
C LEU A 435 8.59 56.04 -21.42
N ASP A 436 9.74 56.67 -21.24
CA ASP A 436 9.85 58.10 -21.07
C ASP A 436 10.17 58.77 -22.41
N GLY A 437 9.40 59.78 -22.77
CA GLY A 437 9.45 60.43 -24.07
C GLY A 437 9.20 61.93 -23.93
N PRO A 438 9.48 62.73 -24.98
CA PRO A 438 9.32 64.18 -24.95
C PRO A 438 7.88 64.64 -24.62
N GLY A 439 6.89 63.80 -24.95
CA GLY A 439 5.52 63.95 -24.51
C GLY A 439 4.81 62.60 -24.30
N PRO A 440 3.67 62.59 -23.59
CA PRO A 440 2.91 61.37 -23.32
C PRO A 440 2.40 60.71 -24.61
N ALA A 441 2.09 61.51 -25.64
CA ALA A 441 1.69 61.00 -26.96
C ALA A 441 2.80 60.17 -27.64
N ASP A 442 4.07 60.56 -27.47
CA ASP A 442 5.21 59.84 -28.04
C ASP A 442 5.43 58.51 -27.33
N SER A 443 5.34 58.50 -25.99
CA SER A 443 5.42 57.28 -25.17
C SER A 443 4.28 56.30 -25.49
N ILE A 444 3.06 56.80 -25.67
CA ILE A 444 1.90 55.97 -26.06
C ILE A 444 2.09 55.41 -27.48
N THR A 445 2.60 56.22 -28.40
CA THR A 445 2.86 55.78 -29.78
C THR A 445 3.93 54.69 -29.82
N ALA A 446 5.01 54.85 -29.04
CA ALA A 446 6.04 53.84 -28.86
C ALA A 446 5.46 52.54 -28.26
N ALA A 447 4.70 52.65 -27.16
CA ALA A 447 4.09 51.49 -26.51
C ALA A 447 3.14 50.71 -27.46
N ARG A 448 2.35 51.43 -28.26
CA ARG A 448 1.46 50.84 -29.27
C ARG A 448 2.24 50.11 -30.36
N ALA A 449 3.28 50.72 -30.90
CA ALA A 449 4.12 50.11 -31.92
C ALA A 449 4.80 48.84 -31.40
N MET A 450 5.28 48.85 -30.15
CA MET A 450 5.88 47.69 -29.50
C MET A 450 4.86 46.57 -29.30
N ALA A 451 3.68 46.87 -28.76
CA ALA A 451 2.62 45.89 -28.55
C ALA A 451 2.16 45.25 -29.87
N GLN A 452 2.02 46.05 -30.93
CA GLN A 452 1.70 45.56 -32.28
C GLN A 452 2.79 44.64 -32.84
N ALA A 453 4.05 44.97 -32.62
CA ALA A 453 5.18 44.15 -33.07
C ALA A 453 5.20 42.75 -32.41
N LEU A 454 4.74 42.68 -31.16
CA LEU A 454 4.73 41.46 -30.35
C LEU A 454 3.38 40.72 -30.38
N GLY A 455 2.39 41.22 -31.11
CA GLY A 455 1.04 40.64 -31.15
C GLY A 455 0.29 40.75 -29.83
N ALA A 456 0.66 41.71 -28.97
CA ALA A 456 0.01 41.96 -27.70
C ALA A 456 -1.19 42.90 -27.87
N ALA A 457 -2.26 42.66 -27.10
CA ALA A 457 -3.40 43.55 -27.06
C ALA A 457 -3.03 44.88 -26.37
N VAL A 458 -3.38 46.00 -27.00
CA VAL A 458 -3.22 47.34 -26.41
C VAL A 458 -4.49 47.70 -25.65
N ALA A 459 -4.42 47.72 -24.32
CA ALA A 459 -5.41 48.40 -23.49
C ALA A 459 -4.91 49.83 -23.22
N ALA A 460 -5.42 50.81 -23.97
CA ALA A 460 -5.15 52.21 -23.67
C ALA A 460 -6.20 52.70 -22.66
N PHE A 461 -5.77 53.06 -21.45
CA PHE A 461 -6.58 53.86 -20.55
C PHE A 461 -6.47 55.32 -21.03
N PRO A 462 -7.55 55.97 -21.49
CA PRO A 462 -7.52 57.40 -21.73
C PRO A 462 -7.30 58.11 -20.40
N ASP A 463 -6.49 59.17 -20.43
CA ASP A 463 -6.20 60.04 -19.30
C ASP A 463 -7.50 60.42 -18.58
N GLU A 464 -7.60 60.15 -17.27
CA GLU A 464 -8.51 60.90 -16.42
C GLU A 464 -8.07 62.36 -16.51
N GLU A 465 -8.88 63.18 -17.19
CA GLU A 465 -8.87 64.64 -17.03
C GLU A 465 -8.90 64.92 -15.53
N LYS A 466 -7.76 65.31 -14.97
CA LYS A 466 -7.71 65.99 -13.68
C LYS A 466 -8.27 67.39 -13.85
N ASP A 467 -9.60 67.48 -13.90
CA ASP A 467 -10.32 68.62 -13.38
C ASP A 467 -10.87 68.23 -11.99
N VAL A 468 -10.14 68.67 -10.96
CA VAL A 468 -10.55 69.18 -9.62
C VAL A 468 -9.37 69.13 -8.67
#